data_AF-A0AB40C3K1-F1
#
_entry.id   AF-A0AB40C3K1-F1
#
_cell.length_a   1.000
_cell.length_b   1.000
_cell.length_c   1.000
_cell.angle_alpha   90.00
_cell.angle_beta   90.00
_cell.angle_gamma   90.00
#
_symmetry.space_group_name_H-M   'P 1'
#
loop_
_entity.id
_entity.type
_entity.pdbx_description
1 polymer ?
#
loop_
_entity_poly.entity_id
_entity_poly.type
_entity_poly.pdbx_seq_one_letter_code
_entity_poly.pdbx_strand_id
1 'polypeptide(L)'
;MVSDKTFYVFCLPCCKIVVSTGALDHLRTDAEIATLLGREDAHVIIARHGAEIATKELWLDIHAPCRCYGRELLNPSKLLQLPKFFKRMERETNEIGLLLMAYAGYDKSVAPRVYEKLAGINRFTLWDY
;
A
#
# COMPACT_ATOMS: atom_id res chain seq x y z
N MET A 1 -17.55 5.80 -7.35
CA MET A 1 -17.86 6.70 -6.23
C MET A 1 -18.96 6.06 -5.41
N VAL A 2 -18.81 6.04 -4.08
CA VAL A 2 -19.81 5.50 -3.15
C VAL A 2 -20.27 6.61 -2.23
N SER A 3 -21.59 6.72 -2.03
CA SER A 3 -22.20 7.73 -1.18
C SER A 3 -22.12 7.31 0.28
N ASP A 4 -21.03 7.66 0.94
CA ASP A 4 -20.76 7.42 2.35
C ASP A 4 -20.05 8.65 2.96
N LYS A 5 -20.40 9.04 4.18
CA LYS A 5 -19.79 10.17 4.90
C LYS A 5 -18.45 9.81 5.55
N THR A 6 -18.15 8.52 5.65
CA THR A 6 -16.91 8.01 6.21
C THR A 6 -15.75 8.24 5.25
N PHE A 7 -14.58 8.61 5.76
CA PHE A 7 -13.39 8.76 4.96
C PHE A 7 -12.80 7.38 4.63
N TYR A 8 -12.88 6.97 3.36
CA TYR A 8 -12.12 5.84 2.84
C TYR A 8 -11.82 6.00 1.34
N VAL A 9 -10.64 5.56 0.95
CA VAL A 9 -10.21 5.43 -0.44
C VAL A 9 -9.37 4.18 -0.53
N PHE A 10 -9.63 3.33 -1.53
CA PHE A 10 -8.81 2.15 -1.78
C PHE A 10 -8.84 1.77 -3.26
N CYS A 11 -7.78 1.11 -3.70
CA CYS A 11 -7.70 0.53 -5.02
C CYS A 11 -7.82 -1.00 -4.93
N LEU A 12 -8.68 -1.58 -5.75
CA LEU A 12 -8.81 -3.02 -5.91
C LEU A 12 -7.78 -3.53 -6.94
N PRO A 13 -7.32 -4.78 -6.83
CA PRO A 13 -6.30 -5.38 -7.71
C PRO A 13 -6.64 -5.42 -9.21
N CYS A 14 -7.88 -5.09 -9.59
CA CYS A 14 -8.32 -4.95 -10.98
C CYS A 14 -8.31 -3.48 -11.48
N CYS A 15 -7.49 -2.61 -10.88
CA CYS A 15 -7.42 -1.17 -11.17
C CYS A 15 -8.76 -0.44 -11.01
N LYS A 16 -9.61 -0.93 -10.09
CA LYS A 16 -10.86 -0.24 -9.73
C LYS A 16 -10.62 0.56 -8.47
N ILE A 17 -10.71 1.88 -8.61
CA ILE A 17 -10.55 2.81 -7.50
C ILE A 17 -11.93 3.11 -6.91
N VAL A 18 -12.05 2.95 -5.59
CA VAL A 18 -13.26 3.29 -4.84
C VAL A 18 -12.95 4.50 -3.96
N VAL A 19 -13.69 5.57 -4.19
CA VAL A 19 -13.60 6.84 -3.44
C VAL A 19 -14.95 7.10 -2.77
N SER A 20 -14.92 7.37 -1.46
CA SER A 20 -16.11 7.80 -0.70
C SER A 20 -16.38 9.29 -0.88
N THR A 21 -17.65 9.69 -0.78
CA THR A 21 -18.02 11.12 -0.78
C THR A 21 -17.40 11.89 0.39
N GLY A 22 -17.26 11.25 1.57
CA GLY A 22 -16.58 11.86 2.72
C GLY A 22 -15.10 12.12 2.49
N ALA A 23 -14.42 11.35 1.64
CA ALA A 23 -13.03 11.63 1.27
C ALA A 23 -12.88 12.89 0.39
N LEU A 24 -13.85 13.13 -0.50
CA LEU A 24 -13.87 14.31 -1.39
C LEU A 24 -14.17 15.61 -0.62
N ASP A 25 -14.95 15.54 0.45
CA ASP A 25 -15.22 16.72 1.29
C ASP A 25 -13.94 17.27 1.97
N HIS A 26 -12.97 16.39 2.24
CA HIS A 26 -11.72 16.71 2.90
C HIS A 26 -10.59 17.08 1.93
N LEU A 27 -10.59 16.51 0.72
CA LEU A 27 -9.55 16.72 -0.31
C LEU A 27 -10.10 17.64 -1.39
N ARG A 28 -9.74 18.92 -1.33
CA ARG A 28 -10.35 19.96 -2.18
C ARG A 28 -9.56 20.25 -3.45
N THR A 29 -8.33 19.76 -3.54
CA THR A 29 -7.49 20.00 -4.72
C THR A 29 -7.18 18.69 -5.41
N ASP A 30 -7.12 18.74 -6.74
CA ASP A 30 -6.82 17.58 -7.58
C ASP A 30 -5.44 16.99 -7.25
N ALA A 31 -4.49 17.83 -6.82
CA ALA A 31 -3.18 17.38 -6.35
C ALA A 31 -3.25 16.57 -5.05
N GLU A 32 -4.09 16.96 -4.09
CA GLU A 32 -4.31 16.19 -2.85
C GLU A 32 -4.95 14.83 -3.16
N ILE A 33 -5.92 14.80 -4.07
CA ILE A 33 -6.58 13.57 -4.51
C ILE A 33 -5.59 12.67 -5.26
N ALA A 34 -4.83 13.21 -6.20
CA ALA A 34 -3.83 12.47 -6.97
C ALA A 34 -2.73 11.88 -6.08
N THR A 35 -2.32 12.60 -5.03
CA THR A 35 -1.36 12.09 -4.04
C THR A 35 -1.89 10.83 -3.36
N LEU A 36 -3.17 10.87 -2.97
CA LEU A 36 -3.79 9.80 -2.22
C LEU A 36 -4.06 8.57 -3.10
N LEU A 37 -4.55 8.81 -4.33
CA LEU A 37 -4.71 7.77 -5.34
C LEU A 37 -3.36 7.12 -5.70
N GLY A 38 -2.32 7.93 -5.93
CA GLY A 38 -0.99 7.44 -6.24
C GLY A 38 -0.40 6.54 -5.14
N ARG A 39 -0.67 6.84 -3.86
CA ARG A 39 -0.28 5.99 -2.74
C ARG A 39 -1.05 4.66 -2.72
N GLU A 40 -2.36 4.68 -2.91
CA GLU A 40 -3.20 3.48 -2.91
C GLU A 40 -2.92 2.58 -4.12
N ASP A 41 -2.69 3.15 -5.29
CA ASP A 41 -2.30 2.41 -6.51
C ASP A 41 -0.91 1.79 -6.35
N ALA A 42 0.04 2.51 -5.76
CA ALA A 42 1.36 1.97 -5.45
C ALA A 42 1.27 0.81 -4.44
N HIS A 43 0.37 0.86 -3.45
CA HIS A 43 0.11 -0.25 -2.54
C HIS A 43 -0.36 -1.50 -3.30
N VAL A 44 -1.22 -1.35 -4.31
CA VAL A 44 -1.68 -2.48 -5.14
C VAL A 44 -0.56 -3.06 -6.00
N ILE A 45 0.29 -2.22 -6.57
CA ILE A 45 1.46 -2.65 -7.36
C ILE A 45 2.44 -3.43 -6.48
N ILE A 46 2.76 -2.90 -5.29
CA ILE A 46 3.64 -3.55 -4.33
C ILE A 46 3.00 -4.83 -3.75
N ALA A 47 1.68 -4.86 -3.52
CA ALA A 47 0.99 -6.05 -3.03
C ALA A 47 1.09 -7.22 -4.02
N ARG A 48 1.06 -6.96 -5.33
CA ARG A 48 1.33 -7.99 -6.35
C ARG A 48 2.75 -8.52 -6.26
N HIS A 49 3.74 -7.64 -6.15
CA HIS A 49 5.13 -8.07 -6.04
C HIS A 49 5.39 -8.78 -4.70
N GLY A 50 4.76 -8.35 -3.61
CA GLY A 50 4.81 -9.00 -2.31
C GLY A 50 4.17 -10.40 -2.35
N ALA A 51 3.04 -10.55 -3.03
CA ALA A 51 2.41 -11.86 -3.26
C ALA A 51 3.26 -12.76 -4.17
N GLU A 52 3.89 -12.21 -5.21
CA GLU A 52 4.84 -12.93 -6.07
C GLU A 52 6.06 -13.40 -5.28
N ILE A 53 6.64 -12.55 -4.42
CA ILE A 53 7.76 -12.90 -3.54
C ILE A 53 7.35 -14.00 -2.57
N ALA A 54 6.22 -13.85 -1.88
CA ALA A 54 5.71 -14.87 -0.96
C ALA A 54 5.44 -16.21 -1.66
N THR A 55 4.90 -16.16 -2.88
CA THR A 55 4.65 -17.35 -3.71
C THR A 55 5.95 -17.96 -4.20
N LYS A 56 6.96 -17.16 -4.57
CA LYS A 56 8.27 -17.63 -5.05
C LYS A 56 9.09 -18.31 -3.96
N GLU A 57 9.06 -17.76 -2.74
CA GLU A 57 9.64 -18.41 -1.56
C GLU A 57 8.95 -19.75 -1.28
N LEU A 58 7.62 -19.79 -1.32
CA LEU A 58 6.84 -21.04 -1.17
C LEU A 58 7.14 -22.06 -2.29
N TRP A 59 7.34 -21.60 -3.52
CA TRP A 59 7.61 -22.45 -4.67
C TRP A 59 9.00 -23.09 -4.62
N LEU A 60 10.00 -22.34 -4.14
CA LEU A 60 11.34 -22.86 -3.86
C LEU A 60 11.32 -23.91 -2.72
N ASP A 61 10.48 -23.72 -1.71
CA ASP A 61 10.27 -24.68 -0.62
C ASP A 61 9.62 -26.00 -1.09
N ILE A 62 8.73 -25.97 -2.07
CA ILE A 62 8.04 -27.16 -2.60
C ILE A 62 8.96 -28.01 -3.50
N HIS A 63 9.88 -27.38 -4.24
CA HIS A 63 10.76 -28.08 -5.19
C HIS A 63 12.14 -28.48 -4.65
N ALA A 64 12.47 -28.15 -3.40
CA ALA A 64 13.61 -28.75 -2.70
C ALA A 64 13.21 -30.12 -2.11
N PRO A 65 13.72 -31.27 -2.63
CA PRO A 65 13.31 -32.56 -2.14
C PRO A 65 14.09 -32.91 -0.86
N CYS A 66 13.72 -32.30 0.28
CA CYS A 66 14.04 -32.82 1.61
C CYS A 66 13.27 -32.11 2.74
N ARG A 67 12.13 -32.71 3.12
CA ARG A 67 11.71 -33.13 4.48
C ARG A 67 12.32 -32.48 5.76
N CYS A 68 12.63 -31.18 5.79
CA CYS A 68 13.18 -30.52 7.00
C CYS A 68 12.46 -29.23 7.45
N TYR A 69 11.59 -28.63 6.65
CA TYR A 69 11.15 -27.23 6.86
C TYR A 69 9.85 -27.02 7.66
N GLY A 70 9.35 -28.02 8.37
CA GLY A 70 8.30 -27.81 9.38
C GLY A 70 8.76 -26.96 10.60
N ARG A 71 10.04 -26.55 10.64
CA ARG A 71 10.66 -25.79 11.74
C ARG A 71 11.14 -24.38 11.39
N GLU A 72 11.19 -24.02 10.11
CA GLU A 72 11.77 -22.74 9.65
C GLU A 72 10.73 -21.62 9.54
N LEU A 73 9.45 -21.95 9.36
CA LEU A 73 8.36 -20.97 9.55
C LEU A 73 8.25 -20.49 11.01
N LEU A 74 8.76 -21.29 11.95
CA LEU A 74 8.82 -20.97 13.38
C LEU A 74 10.20 -20.48 13.82
N ASN A 75 11.08 -20.05 12.91
CA ASN A 75 12.31 -19.37 13.29
C ASN A 75 11.95 -17.95 13.79
N PRO A 76 12.13 -17.63 15.09
CA PRO A 76 11.80 -16.31 15.62
C PRO A 76 12.57 -15.19 14.91
N SER A 77 13.71 -15.50 14.30
CA SER A 77 14.51 -14.61 13.46
C SER A 77 13.81 -14.19 12.16
N LYS A 78 12.96 -15.03 11.55
CA LYS A 78 12.12 -14.66 10.39
C LYS A 78 10.92 -13.81 10.84
N LEU A 79 10.28 -14.17 11.95
CA LEU A 79 9.19 -13.38 12.56
C LEU A 79 9.65 -11.96 12.94
N LEU A 80 10.88 -11.82 13.47
CA LEU A 80 11.49 -10.54 13.80
C LEU A 80 11.83 -9.67 12.56
N GLN A 81 11.91 -10.29 11.38
CA GLN A 81 12.15 -9.58 10.12
C GLN A 81 10.87 -9.08 9.46
N LEU A 82 9.69 -9.58 9.86
CA LEU A 82 8.40 -9.13 9.32
C LEU A 82 8.19 -7.62 9.44
N PRO A 83 8.44 -6.96 10.60
CA PRO A 83 8.30 -5.51 10.68
C PRO A 83 9.24 -4.75 9.74
N LYS A 84 10.42 -5.30 9.46
CA LYS A 84 11.37 -4.70 8.50
C LYS A 84 10.86 -4.84 7.06
N PHE A 85 10.25 -5.97 6.74
CA PHE A 85 9.62 -6.24 5.46
C PHE A 85 8.46 -5.27 5.19
N PHE A 86 7.52 -5.13 6.14
CA PHE A 86 6.40 -4.19 5.99
C PHE A 86 6.86 -2.73 5.87
N LYS A 87 7.84 -2.30 6.68
CA LYS A 87 8.44 -0.95 6.56
C LYS A 87 9.17 -0.72 5.24
N ARG A 88 9.69 -1.78 4.62
CA ARG A 88 10.31 -1.69 3.29
C ARG A 88 9.22 -1.52 2.23
N MET A 89 8.16 -2.33 2.27
CA MET A 89 7.03 -2.20 1.34
C MET A 89 6.36 -0.83 1.43
N GLU A 90 6.20 -0.28 2.63
CA GLU A 90 5.64 1.06 2.80
C GLU A 90 6.56 2.14 2.18
N ARG A 91 7.88 2.01 2.33
CA ARG A 91 8.84 2.92 1.68
C ARG A 91 8.79 2.84 0.16
N GLU A 92 8.84 1.63 -0.39
CA GLU A 92 8.75 1.41 -1.84
C GLU A 92 7.42 1.94 -2.40
N THR A 93 6.32 1.74 -1.66
CA THR A 93 5.01 2.29 -2.02
C THR A 93 5.03 3.81 -2.09
N ASN A 94 5.62 4.48 -1.09
CA ASN A 94 5.71 5.93 -1.08
C ASN A 94 6.57 6.47 -2.23
N GLU A 95 7.68 5.79 -2.55
CA GLU A 95 8.55 6.16 -3.67
C GLU A 95 7.83 6.03 -5.01
N ILE A 96 7.15 4.91 -5.26
CA ILE A 96 6.38 4.68 -6.49
C ILE A 96 5.21 5.66 -6.58
N GLY A 97 4.51 5.93 -5.49
CA GLY A 97 3.41 6.90 -5.46
C GLY A 97 3.87 8.31 -5.85
N LEU A 98 5.02 8.76 -5.34
CA LEU A 98 5.61 10.05 -5.72
C LEU A 98 6.06 10.08 -7.19
N LEU A 99 6.60 8.97 -7.69
CA LEU A 99 6.95 8.85 -9.11
C LEU A 99 5.70 8.94 -9.98
N LEU A 100 4.63 8.22 -9.65
CA LEU A 100 3.36 8.25 -10.38
C LEU A 100 2.75 9.67 -10.39
N MET A 101 2.79 10.38 -9.27
CA MET A 101 2.39 11.80 -9.22
C MET A 101 3.20 12.65 -10.18
N ALA A 102 4.52 12.50 -10.18
CA ALA A 102 5.41 13.25 -11.07
C ALA A 102 5.16 12.92 -12.55
N TYR A 103 4.95 11.64 -12.88
CA TYR A 103 4.59 11.21 -14.24
C TYR A 103 3.25 11.78 -14.71
N ALA A 104 2.28 11.90 -13.79
CA ALA A 104 0.98 12.51 -14.07
C ALA A 104 1.02 14.05 -14.11
N GLY A 105 2.19 14.67 -13.91
CA GLY A 105 2.37 16.13 -13.97
C GLY A 105 1.95 16.87 -12.70
N TYR A 106 1.71 16.17 -11.58
CA TYR A 106 1.37 16.77 -10.30
C TYR A 106 2.62 17.14 -9.48
N ASP A 107 2.51 18.21 -8.68
CA ASP A 107 3.59 18.64 -7.79
C ASP A 107 3.73 17.67 -6.59
N LYS A 108 4.84 16.92 -6.58
CA LYS A 108 5.22 16.01 -5.49
C LYS A 108 5.41 16.70 -4.13
N SER A 109 5.64 18.01 -4.12
CA SER A 109 5.85 18.80 -2.90
C SER A 109 4.61 18.90 -2.02
N VAL A 110 3.44 18.59 -2.59
CA VAL A 110 2.15 18.59 -1.88
C VAL A 110 1.99 17.35 -0.98
N ALA A 111 2.72 16.27 -1.27
CA ALA A 111 2.53 14.97 -0.62
C ALA A 111 2.73 14.98 0.91
N PRO A 112 3.77 15.61 1.49
CA PRO A 112 3.96 15.64 2.95
C PRO A 112 2.78 16.30 3.68
N ARG A 113 2.28 17.42 3.13
CA ARG A 113 1.16 18.16 3.71
C ARG A 113 -0.14 17.36 3.67
N VAL A 114 -0.35 16.58 2.60
CA VAL A 114 -1.46 15.63 2.50
C VAL A 114 -1.36 14.59 3.60
N TYR A 115 -0.19 13.97 3.78
CA TYR A 115 0.02 12.95 4.81
C TYR A 115 -0.22 13.48 6.22
N GLU A 116 0.25 14.69 6.55
CA GLU A 116 0.01 15.35 7.83
C GLU A 116 -1.48 15.61 8.07
N LYS A 117 -2.15 16.24 7.09
CA LYS A 117 -3.59 16.52 7.13
C LYS A 117 -4.37 15.26 7.45
N LEU A 118 -3.89 14.15 6.93
CA LEU A 118 -4.69 12.96 6.82
C LEU A 118 -4.29 11.89 7.85
N ALA A 119 -3.17 12.12 8.56
CA ALA A 119 -2.88 11.58 9.90
C ALA A 119 -3.80 12.16 11.01
N GLY A 120 -4.34 13.36 10.82
CA GLY A 120 -5.33 13.96 11.74
C GLY A 120 -6.77 13.46 11.54
N ILE A 121 -7.02 12.70 10.48
CA ILE A 121 -8.35 12.15 10.15
C ILE A 121 -8.36 10.69 10.58
N ASN A 122 -9.43 10.25 11.26
CA ASN A 122 -9.63 8.84 11.57
C ASN A 122 -9.91 8.08 10.27
N ARG A 123 -8.83 7.59 9.64
CA ARG A 123 -8.85 6.95 8.34
C ARG A 123 -9.06 5.45 8.48
N PHE A 124 -9.91 4.93 7.60
CA PHE A 124 -9.92 3.51 7.28
C PHE A 124 -9.26 3.33 5.91
N THR A 125 -7.97 2.98 5.88
CA THR A 125 -7.39 2.33 4.70
C THR A 125 -7.38 0.82 4.95
N LEU A 126 -7.47 0.03 3.87
CA LEU A 126 -7.49 -1.43 3.98
C LEU A 126 -6.16 -2.02 4.48
N TRP A 127 -5.10 -1.20 4.51
CA TRP A 127 -3.72 -1.57 4.78
C TRP A 127 -3.21 -1.12 6.16
N ASP A 128 -4.04 -0.41 6.95
CA ASP A 128 -3.73 0.02 8.32
C ASP A 128 -4.05 -1.06 9.39
N TYR A 129 -4.18 -2.34 9.00
CA TYR A 129 -4.44 -3.49 9.89
C TYR A 129 -3.19 -4.32 10.19
#